data_AF-A0A3B8JU87-F1
#
_entry.id   AF-A0A3B8JU87-F1
#
_cell.length_a   1.000
_cell.length_b   1.000
_cell.length_c   1.000
_cell.angle_alpha   90.00
_cell.angle_beta   90.00
_cell.angle_gamma   90.00
#
_symmetry.space_group_name_H-M   'P 1'
#
loop_
_entity.id
_entity.type
_entity.pdbx_description
1 polymer ?
#
loop_
_entity_poly.entity_id
_entity_poly.type
_entity_poly.pdbx_seq_one_letter_code
_entity_poly.pdbx_strand_id
1 'polypeptide(L)'
;MTTVVLSLENVDLTDEQFYRLCQVNQDWQLERTAKGELVIMPPVGGQSGNREADLITDLTLWNRQTQLGKVFSSSTIFRLPKGGDRSPDAAWVQLERWEALTKKEQEGFPPICPDFVIELRSHTDTLKPLQNKMQEYLKSGLRLGWLINPQNQQVEIYRSNQNVEIVQFPVSLSGEDVLPGFVLDLSSL
;
A
#
# COMPACT_ATOMS: atom_id res chain seq x y z
N MET A 1 2.54 -13.44 15.61
CA MET A 1 3.87 -13.74 15.01
C MET A 1 4.47 -12.42 14.57
N THR A 2 5.79 -12.29 14.60
CA THR A 2 6.48 -11.09 14.12
C THR A 2 6.82 -11.24 12.64
N THR A 3 6.91 -10.14 11.92
CA THR A 3 7.43 -10.12 10.54
C THR A 3 8.80 -10.78 10.47
N VAL A 4 8.99 -11.67 9.49
CA VAL A 4 10.27 -12.32 9.21
C VAL A 4 10.83 -11.73 7.92
N VAL A 5 12.11 -11.40 7.92
CA VAL A 5 12.82 -10.90 6.73
C VAL A 5 13.94 -11.88 6.41
N LEU A 6 13.92 -12.46 5.21
CA LEU A 6 14.95 -13.35 4.71
C LEU A 6 15.80 -12.61 3.68
N SER A 7 17.12 -12.59 3.89
CA SER A 7 18.04 -12.21 2.83
C SER A 7 18.01 -13.28 1.75
N LEU A 8 17.85 -12.84 0.51
CA LEU A 8 17.94 -13.68 -0.68
C LEU A 8 19.24 -13.42 -1.45
N GLU A 9 20.27 -12.91 -0.75
CA GLU A 9 21.59 -12.71 -1.33
C GLU A 9 22.09 -14.04 -1.93
N ASN A 10 22.49 -14.01 -3.21
CA ASN A 10 22.90 -15.17 -4.02
C ASN A 10 21.79 -16.18 -4.38
N VAL A 11 20.50 -15.86 -4.16
CA VAL A 11 19.36 -16.72 -4.52
C VAL A 11 18.74 -16.33 -5.88
N ASP A 12 19.14 -15.18 -6.46
CA ASP A 12 18.72 -14.67 -7.79
C ASP A 12 17.22 -14.85 -8.09
N LEU A 13 16.37 -14.53 -7.12
CA LEU A 13 14.92 -14.71 -7.22
C LEU A 13 14.32 -13.74 -8.25
N THR A 14 13.95 -14.26 -9.42
CA THR A 14 13.33 -13.47 -10.49
C THR A 14 11.88 -13.09 -10.17
N ASP A 15 11.35 -12.09 -10.89
CA ASP A 15 9.96 -11.65 -10.77
C ASP A 15 8.95 -12.78 -10.98
N GLU A 16 9.22 -13.64 -11.96
CA GLU A 16 8.36 -14.79 -12.26
C GLU A 16 8.43 -15.85 -11.15
N GLN A 17 9.62 -16.09 -10.60
CA GLN A 17 9.79 -17.01 -9.47
C GLN A 17 9.11 -16.47 -8.20
N PHE A 18 9.23 -15.16 -7.92
CA PHE A 18 8.54 -14.53 -6.80
C PHE A 18 7.01 -14.60 -6.95
N TYR A 19 6.49 -14.33 -8.15
CA TYR A 19 5.05 -14.50 -8.43
C TYR A 19 4.59 -15.94 -8.17
N ARG A 20 5.31 -16.94 -8.70
CA ARG A 20 4.99 -18.36 -8.45
C ARG A 20 5.09 -18.73 -6.98
N LEU A 21 6.08 -18.20 -6.26
CA LEU A 21 6.24 -18.41 -4.82
C LEU A 21 4.99 -17.93 -4.05
N CYS A 22 4.47 -16.75 -4.40
CA CYS A 22 3.23 -16.25 -3.81
C CYS A 22 2.03 -17.14 -4.17
N GLN A 23 1.92 -17.57 -5.43
CA GLN A 23 0.81 -18.41 -5.89
C GLN A 23 0.78 -19.79 -5.22
N VAL A 24 1.92 -20.38 -4.86
CA VAL A 24 1.96 -21.67 -4.15
C VAL A 24 1.85 -21.54 -2.63
N ASN A 25 2.04 -20.35 -2.07
CA ASN A 25 1.95 -20.06 -0.64
C ASN A 25 0.83 -19.05 -0.33
N GLN A 26 -0.38 -19.30 -0.81
CA GLN A 26 -1.50 -18.35 -0.74
C GLN A 26 -1.92 -17.96 0.68
N ASP A 27 -1.62 -18.82 1.66
CA ASP A 27 -1.91 -18.56 3.08
C ASP A 27 -0.95 -17.54 3.72
N TRP A 28 0.14 -17.20 3.02
CA TRP A 28 1.16 -16.28 3.50
C TRP A 28 1.09 -14.96 2.75
N GLN A 29 1.19 -13.86 3.50
CA GLN A 29 1.37 -12.54 2.92
C GLN A 29 2.86 -12.28 2.71
N LEU A 30 3.26 -12.22 1.44
CA LEU A 30 4.64 -12.09 1.01
C LEU A 30 4.87 -10.77 0.29
N GLU A 31 5.97 -10.11 0.61
CA GLU A 31 6.49 -8.97 -0.14
C GLU A 31 7.95 -9.21 -0.49
N ARG A 32 8.45 -8.48 -1.49
CA ARG A 32 9.88 -8.42 -1.81
C ARG A 32 10.34 -6.98 -1.70
N THR A 33 11.38 -6.69 -0.92
CA THR A 33 11.89 -5.32 -0.79
C THR A 33 12.65 -4.89 -2.04
N ALA A 34 12.90 -3.59 -2.21
CA ALA A 34 13.77 -3.07 -3.27
C ALA A 34 15.20 -3.64 -3.26
N LYS A 35 15.65 -4.25 -2.15
CA LYS A 35 16.93 -4.95 -2.04
C LYS A 35 16.85 -6.43 -2.44
N GLY A 36 15.67 -6.93 -2.77
CA GLY A 36 15.42 -8.34 -3.06
C GLY A 36 15.20 -9.22 -1.82
N GLU A 37 15.03 -8.65 -0.62
CA GLU A 37 14.75 -9.43 0.59
C GLU A 37 13.30 -9.92 0.57
N LEU A 38 13.05 -11.15 1.01
CA LEU A 38 11.70 -11.68 1.18
C LEU A 38 11.16 -11.30 2.55
N VAL A 39 10.01 -10.62 2.56
CA VAL A 39 9.31 -10.24 3.78
C VAL A 39 8.09 -11.14 3.92
N ILE A 40 7.98 -11.80 5.07
CA ILE A 40 6.88 -12.68 5.43
C ILE A 40 6.13 -12.01 6.57
N MET A 41 4.91 -11.57 6.29
CA MET A 41 4.08 -10.86 7.26
C MET A 41 3.15 -11.83 7.99
N PRO A 42 2.92 -11.61 9.29
CA PRO A 42 1.93 -12.39 10.03
C PRO A 42 0.51 -12.06 9.53
N PRO A 43 -0.47 -12.94 9.78
CA PRO A 43 -1.87 -12.64 9.50
C PRO A 43 -2.34 -11.39 10.25
N VAL A 44 -3.20 -10.60 9.60
CA VAL A 44 -3.80 -9.41 10.19
C VAL A 44 -4.83 -9.81 11.26
N GLY A 45 -4.76 -9.18 12.44
CA GLY A 45 -5.72 -9.39 13.52
C GLY A 45 -7.05 -8.68 13.28
N GLY A 46 -8.13 -9.12 13.96
CA GLY A 46 -9.49 -8.65 13.67
C GLY A 46 -9.73 -7.14 13.76
N GLN A 47 -9.08 -6.43 14.70
CA GLN A 47 -9.22 -4.96 14.79
C GLN A 47 -8.55 -4.24 13.61
N SER A 48 -7.33 -4.65 13.25
CA SER A 48 -6.64 -4.09 12.08
C SER A 48 -7.39 -4.40 10.79
N GLY A 49 -7.86 -5.64 10.63
CA GLY A 49 -8.62 -6.04 9.45
C GLY A 49 -9.98 -5.32 9.32
N ASN A 50 -10.67 -5.06 10.44
CA ASN A 50 -11.90 -4.27 10.40
C ASN A 50 -11.64 -2.81 9.99
N ARG A 51 -10.63 -2.15 10.58
CA ARG A 51 -10.26 -0.78 10.21
C ARG A 51 -9.81 -0.68 8.74
N GLU A 52 -9.01 -1.63 8.29
CA GLU A 52 -8.60 -1.72 6.88
C GLU A 52 -9.82 -1.85 5.94
N ALA A 53 -10.78 -2.73 6.28
CA ALA A 53 -12.00 -2.89 5.50
C ALA A 53 -12.82 -1.59 5.39
N ASP A 54 -12.92 -0.81 6.47
CA ASP A 54 -13.59 0.49 6.47
C ASP A 54 -12.86 1.49 5.55
N LEU A 55 -11.54 1.59 5.67
CA LEU A 55 -10.70 2.44 4.81
C LEU A 55 -10.84 2.11 3.32
N ILE A 56 -10.81 0.82 2.97
CA ILE A 56 -11.02 0.34 1.59
C ILE A 56 -12.44 0.67 1.13
N THR A 57 -13.44 0.53 2.02
CA THR A 57 -14.85 0.78 1.70
C THR A 57 -15.06 2.24 1.34
N ASP A 58 -14.59 3.19 2.14
CA ASP A 58 -14.73 4.62 1.87
C ASP A 58 -14.09 5.02 0.53
N LEU A 59 -12.87 4.54 0.28
CA LEU A 59 -12.17 4.77 -0.98
C LEU A 59 -12.92 4.15 -2.16
N THR A 60 -13.49 2.95 -1.98
CA THR A 60 -14.29 2.26 -3.01
C THR A 60 -15.59 3.00 -3.31
N LEU A 61 -16.29 3.50 -2.29
CA LEU A 61 -17.54 4.25 -2.46
C LEU A 61 -17.30 5.53 -3.26
N TRP A 62 -16.26 6.29 -2.90
CA TRP A 62 -15.85 7.46 -3.68
C TRP A 62 -15.50 7.08 -5.13
N ASN A 63 -14.65 6.07 -5.33
CA ASN A 63 -14.23 5.69 -6.69
C ASN A 63 -15.39 5.16 -7.54
N ARG A 64 -16.40 4.52 -6.95
CA ARG A 64 -17.61 4.09 -7.66
C ARG A 64 -18.47 5.27 -8.12
N GLN A 65 -18.47 6.39 -7.38
CA GLN A 65 -19.20 7.58 -7.77
C GLN A 65 -18.48 8.37 -8.85
N THR A 66 -17.15 8.47 -8.76
CA THR A 66 -16.35 9.29 -9.67
C THR A 66 -15.88 8.54 -10.92
N GLN A 67 -15.74 7.21 -10.83
CA GLN A 67 -15.23 6.33 -11.90
C GLN A 67 -13.84 6.72 -12.42
N LEU A 68 -13.03 7.39 -11.58
CA LEU A 68 -11.73 7.92 -11.98
C LEU A 68 -10.59 6.89 -11.98
N GLY A 69 -10.81 5.69 -11.43
CA GLY A 69 -9.76 4.68 -11.34
C GLY A 69 -10.20 3.33 -10.80
N LYS A 70 -9.25 2.60 -10.23
CA LYS A 70 -9.44 1.27 -9.62
C LYS A 70 -8.88 1.27 -8.20
N VAL A 71 -9.67 0.70 -7.28
CA VAL A 71 -9.27 0.48 -5.89
C VAL A 71 -8.84 -0.97 -5.72
N PHE A 72 -7.78 -1.19 -4.92
CA PHE A 72 -7.17 -2.48 -4.67
C PHE A 72 -7.09 -2.75 -3.17
N SER A 73 -7.31 -4.02 -2.80
CA SER A 73 -7.25 -4.49 -1.41
C SER A 73 -5.81 -4.72 -0.94
N SER A 74 -5.66 -4.92 0.36
CA SER A 74 -4.42 -5.22 1.09
C SER A 74 -3.67 -6.48 0.65
N SER A 75 -4.31 -7.33 -0.14
CA SER A 75 -3.72 -8.53 -0.74
C SER A 75 -3.10 -8.30 -2.12
N THR A 76 -3.23 -7.09 -2.70
CA THR A 76 -2.73 -6.80 -4.05
C THR A 76 -1.28 -6.37 -4.00
N ILE A 77 -0.40 -7.19 -4.58
CA ILE A 77 1.02 -6.87 -4.73
C ILE A 77 1.25 -6.05 -6.00
N PHE A 78 1.86 -4.87 -5.85
CA PHE A 78 2.32 -4.02 -6.93
C PHE A 78 3.83 -4.17 -7.12
N ARG A 79 4.28 -4.37 -8.36
CA ARG A 79 5.71 -4.32 -8.69
C ARG A 79 6.10 -2.88 -8.94
N LEU A 80 6.73 -2.26 -7.94
CA LEU A 80 7.03 -0.84 -7.98
C LEU A 80 8.20 -0.55 -8.95
N PRO A 81 8.07 0.44 -9.83
CA PRO A 81 9.19 0.88 -10.67
C PRO A 81 10.40 1.26 -9.82
N LYS A 82 11.55 0.62 -10.06
CA LYS A 82 12.80 0.80 -9.30
C LYS A 82 12.68 0.50 -7.79
N GLY A 83 11.62 -0.18 -7.38
CA GLY A 83 11.36 -0.61 -6.01
C GLY A 83 11.21 -2.12 -5.93
N GLY A 84 10.61 -2.59 -4.84
CA GLY A 84 10.24 -3.98 -4.64
C GLY A 84 8.81 -4.31 -5.08
N ASP A 85 8.33 -5.46 -4.64
CA ASP A 85 6.95 -5.90 -4.79
C ASP A 85 6.23 -5.71 -3.45
N ARG A 86 5.32 -4.73 -3.40
CA ARG A 86 4.69 -4.24 -2.15
C ARG A 86 3.18 -4.34 -2.20
N SER A 87 2.58 -4.62 -1.05
CA SER A 87 1.14 -4.73 -0.84
C SER A 87 0.70 -3.66 0.17
N PRO A 88 0.17 -2.51 -0.27
CA PRO A 88 -0.37 -1.50 0.64
C PRO A 88 -1.74 -1.93 1.17
N ASP A 89 -2.13 -1.45 2.36
CA ASP A 89 -3.41 -1.83 2.98
C ASP A 89 -4.62 -1.33 2.18
N ALA A 90 -4.47 -0.19 1.50
CA ALA A 90 -5.37 0.22 0.40
C ALA A 90 -4.57 0.93 -0.69
N ALA A 91 -4.95 0.73 -1.95
CA ALA A 91 -4.37 1.46 -3.07
C ALA A 91 -5.42 1.92 -4.08
N TRP A 92 -5.11 3.01 -4.78
CA TRP A 92 -5.86 3.45 -5.93
C TRP A 92 -4.92 3.80 -7.09
N VAL A 93 -5.33 3.40 -8.30
CA VAL A 93 -4.65 3.69 -9.55
C VAL A 93 -5.62 4.42 -10.47
N GLN A 94 -5.17 5.53 -11.04
CA GLN A 94 -5.93 6.30 -12.02
C GLN A 94 -6.29 5.44 -13.25
N LEU A 95 -7.50 5.61 -13.77
CA LEU A 95 -8.07 4.71 -14.79
C LEU A 95 -7.19 4.62 -16.04
N GLU A 96 -6.74 5.76 -16.57
CA GLU A 96 -5.92 5.78 -17.78
C GLU A 96 -4.59 5.06 -17.59
N ARG A 97 -4.00 5.15 -16.38
CA ARG A 97 -2.76 4.43 -16.04
C ARG A 97 -2.99 2.92 -15.93
N TRP A 98 -4.14 2.51 -15.39
CA TRP A 98 -4.52 1.10 -15.30
C TRP A 98 -4.80 0.49 -16.68
N GLU A 99 -5.55 1.19 -17.53
CA GLU A 99 -5.93 0.73 -18.87
C GLU A 99 -4.75 0.70 -19.85
N ALA A 100 -3.68 1.45 -19.57
CA ALA A 100 -2.42 1.37 -20.31
C ALA A 100 -1.65 0.06 -20.07
N LEU A 101 -1.95 -0.68 -19.00
CA LEU A 101 -1.35 -2.00 -18.74
C LEU A 101 -1.91 -3.05 -19.70
N THR A 102 -1.08 -4.01 -20.08
CA THR A 102 -1.54 -5.21 -20.79
C THR A 102 -2.42 -6.08 -19.88
N LYS A 103 -3.30 -6.90 -20.46
CA LYS A 103 -4.13 -7.85 -19.69
C LYS A 103 -3.30 -8.74 -18.76
N LYS A 104 -2.14 -9.21 -19.23
CA LYS A 104 -1.22 -10.05 -18.44
C LYS A 104 -0.67 -9.30 -17.21
N GLU A 105 -0.40 -8.01 -17.36
CA GLU A 105 0.05 -7.17 -16.24
C GLU A 105 -1.07 -6.88 -15.25
N GLN A 106 -2.30 -6.68 -15.74
CA GLN A 106 -3.49 -6.50 -14.89
C GLN A 106 -3.88 -7.75 -14.10
N GLU A 107 -3.69 -8.94 -14.68
CA GLU A 107 -3.97 -10.25 -14.04
C GLU A 107 -2.86 -10.70 -13.07
N GLY A 108 -1.65 -10.16 -13.22
CA GLY A 108 -0.49 -10.48 -12.40
C GLY A 108 -0.26 -9.49 -11.26
N PHE A 109 1.01 -9.30 -10.89
CA PHE A 109 1.42 -8.15 -10.07
C PHE A 109 1.66 -6.96 -10.99
N PRO A 110 0.78 -5.94 -10.99
CA PRO A 110 0.86 -4.85 -11.95
C PRO A 110 2.18 -4.08 -11.75
N PRO A 111 2.96 -3.84 -12.83
CA PRO A 111 4.26 -3.19 -12.77
C PRO A 111 4.13 -1.66 -12.71
N ILE A 112 3.40 -1.18 -11.71
CA ILE A 112 3.04 0.23 -11.55
C ILE A 112 3.05 0.61 -10.07
N CYS A 113 3.49 1.84 -9.76
CA CYS A 113 3.24 2.42 -8.45
C CYS A 113 1.81 2.99 -8.42
N PRO A 114 1.00 2.68 -7.40
CA PRO A 114 -0.29 3.34 -7.20
C PRO A 114 -0.15 4.86 -7.15
N ASP A 115 -1.19 5.57 -7.59
CA ASP A 115 -1.27 7.03 -7.45
C ASP A 115 -1.50 7.41 -5.98
N PHE A 116 -2.27 6.58 -5.27
CA PHE A 116 -2.60 6.75 -3.88
C PHE A 116 -2.45 5.45 -3.09
N VAL A 117 -1.91 5.53 -1.87
CA VAL A 117 -1.81 4.40 -0.94
C VAL A 117 -2.18 4.80 0.50
N ILE A 118 -2.72 3.84 1.24
CA ILE A 118 -2.84 3.90 2.69
C ILE A 118 -2.02 2.74 3.29
N GLU A 119 -1.25 3.05 4.32
CA GLU A 119 -0.67 2.09 5.27
C GLU A 119 -1.27 2.37 6.65
N LEU A 120 -1.84 1.35 7.28
CA LEU A 120 -2.42 1.38 8.61
C LEU A 120 -1.51 0.61 9.56
N ARG A 121 -0.83 1.33 10.46
CA ARG A 121 0.03 0.69 11.44
C ARG A 121 -0.77 -0.20 12.39
N SER A 122 -0.50 -1.51 12.37
CA SER A 122 -1.05 -2.45 13.35
C SER A 122 -0.32 -2.36 14.69
N HIS A 123 -0.92 -2.94 15.74
CA HIS A 123 -0.32 -2.95 17.08
C HIS A 123 1.05 -3.64 17.14
N THR A 124 1.28 -4.62 16.27
CA THR A 124 2.55 -5.37 16.22
C THR A 124 3.60 -4.71 15.33
N ASP A 125 3.23 -3.67 14.57
CA ASP A 125 4.13 -3.06 13.61
C ASP A 125 5.09 -2.07 14.24
N THR A 126 6.33 -2.17 13.80
CA THR A 126 7.33 -1.12 14.03
C THR A 126 7.11 0.00 13.02
N LEU A 127 7.10 1.26 13.50
CA LEU A 127 6.83 2.42 12.65
C LEU A 127 7.89 2.63 11.56
N LYS A 128 9.18 2.40 11.87
CA LYS A 128 10.27 2.73 10.95
C LYS A 128 10.24 1.93 9.64
N PRO A 129 9.98 0.60 9.64
CA PRO A 129 9.72 -0.16 8.42
C PRO A 129 8.60 0.42 7.55
N LEU A 130 7.48 0.83 8.15
CA LEU A 130 6.36 1.45 7.41
C LEU A 130 6.77 2.80 6.79
N GLN A 131 7.46 3.65 7.54
CA GLN A 131 8.00 4.90 6.99
C GLN A 131 8.98 4.66 5.83
N ASN A 132 9.83 3.64 5.94
CA ASN A 132 10.73 3.26 4.85
C ASN A 132 9.96 2.77 3.61
N LYS A 133 8.87 2.03 3.81
CA LYS A 133 7.95 1.59 2.74
C LYS A 133 7.26 2.79 2.08
N MET A 134 6.79 3.77 2.85
CA MET A 134 6.25 5.04 2.30
C MET A 134 7.26 5.81 1.46
N GLN A 135 8.52 5.87 1.91
CA GLN A 135 9.60 6.51 1.15
C GLN A 135 9.94 5.72 -0.14
N GLU A 136 9.81 4.40 -0.12
CA GLU A 136 9.95 3.56 -1.32
C GLU A 136 8.84 3.87 -2.33
N TYR A 137 7.57 3.93 -1.90
CA TYR A 137 6.46 4.34 -2.76
C TYR A 137 6.70 5.71 -3.41
N LEU A 138 7.14 6.72 -2.65
CA LEU A 138 7.48 8.04 -3.19
C LEU A 138 8.56 7.96 -4.28
N LYS A 139 9.63 7.19 -4.05
CA LYS A 139 10.71 6.99 -5.04
C LYS A 139 10.24 6.25 -6.30
N SER A 140 9.20 5.45 -6.17
CA SER A 140 8.58 4.70 -7.26
C SER A 140 7.46 5.44 -7.99
N GLY A 141 7.15 6.69 -7.58
CA GLY A 141 6.22 7.57 -8.29
C GLY A 141 4.86 7.76 -7.63
N LEU A 142 4.73 7.44 -6.34
CA LEU A 142 3.52 7.74 -5.56
C LEU A 142 3.22 9.25 -5.58
N ARG A 143 1.94 9.61 -5.74
CA ARG A 143 1.50 11.02 -5.74
C ARG A 143 1.06 11.47 -4.36
N LEU A 144 0.24 10.66 -3.68
CA LEU A 144 -0.24 10.91 -2.33
C LEU A 144 -0.24 9.61 -1.51
N GLY A 145 0.16 9.65 -0.25
CA GLY A 145 0.02 8.49 0.63
C GLY A 145 -0.17 8.86 2.08
N TRP A 146 -0.91 8.03 2.79
CA TRP A 146 -1.19 8.22 4.22
C TRP A 146 -0.66 7.04 5.01
N LEU A 147 0.22 7.32 5.97
CA LEU A 147 0.58 6.37 7.01
C LEU A 147 -0.21 6.72 8.27
N ILE A 148 -1.27 5.95 8.51
CA ILE A 148 -2.17 6.11 9.64
C ILE A 148 -1.58 5.36 10.83
N ASN A 149 -1.32 6.08 11.92
CA ASN A 149 -0.67 5.55 13.11
C ASN A 149 -1.56 5.76 14.35
N PRO A 150 -2.52 4.84 14.61
CA PRO A 150 -3.43 4.96 15.76
C PRO A 150 -2.71 4.94 17.11
N GLN A 151 -1.56 4.28 17.20
CA GLN A 151 -0.78 4.17 18.43
C GLN A 151 -0.18 5.51 18.86
N ASN A 152 0.14 6.38 17.89
CA ASN A 152 0.64 7.73 18.13
C ASN A 152 -0.43 8.80 17.87
N GLN A 153 -1.67 8.42 17.56
CA GLN A 153 -2.79 9.32 17.24
C GLN A 153 -2.46 10.35 16.15
N GLN A 154 -1.77 9.91 15.10
CA GLN A 154 -1.33 10.80 14.03
C GLN A 154 -1.40 10.13 12.66
N VAL A 155 -1.42 10.96 11.63
CA VAL A 155 -1.23 10.56 10.24
C VAL A 155 -0.02 11.30 9.68
N GLU A 156 0.83 10.55 8.99
CA GLU A 156 1.88 11.12 8.15
C GLU A 156 1.39 11.16 6.70
N ILE A 157 1.43 12.34 6.09
CA ILE A 157 1.00 12.59 4.70
C ILE A 157 2.24 12.74 3.83
N TYR A 158 2.33 11.89 2.83
CA TYR A 158 3.44 11.79 1.89
C TYR A 158 2.98 12.32 0.53
N ARG A 159 3.73 13.29 -0.01
CA ARG A 159 3.49 13.86 -1.35
C ARG A 159 4.78 13.91 -2.13
N SER A 160 4.67 13.81 -3.46
CA SER A 160 5.85 13.91 -4.33
C SER A 160 6.54 15.27 -4.16
N ASN A 161 7.86 15.24 -3.94
CA ASN A 161 8.73 16.41 -3.77
C ASN A 161 8.34 17.37 -2.62
N GLN A 162 7.66 16.88 -1.59
CA GLN A 162 7.35 17.66 -0.39
C GLN A 162 7.87 16.96 0.87
N ASN A 163 8.05 17.76 1.93
CA ASN A 163 8.31 17.20 3.25
C ASN A 163 7.09 16.46 3.75
N VAL A 164 7.31 15.41 4.55
CA VAL A 164 6.24 14.67 5.23
C VAL A 164 5.51 15.63 6.17
N GLU A 165 4.21 15.76 6.00
CA GLU A 165 3.33 16.49 6.89
C GLU A 165 2.78 15.54 7.96
N ILE A 166 2.68 16.01 9.20
CA ILE A 166 2.13 15.22 10.30
C ILE A 166 0.93 15.96 10.87
N VAL A 167 -0.21 15.27 10.90
CA VAL A 167 -1.46 15.76 11.51
C VAL A 167 -1.88 14.85 12.65
N GLN A 168 -2.47 15.43 13.68
CA GLN A 168 -2.93 14.70 14.87
C GLN A 168 -4.43 14.41 14.76
N PHE A 169 -4.88 13.32 15.38
CA PHE A 169 -6.31 13.03 15.52
C PHE A 169 -7.01 13.98 16.50
N PRO A 170 -8.34 14.16 16.37
CA PRO A 170 -9.20 13.75 15.25
C PRO A 170 -8.91 14.60 14.00
N VAL A 171 -8.99 13.99 12.82
CA VAL A 171 -8.69 14.68 11.56
C VAL A 171 -9.56 14.15 10.42
N SER A 172 -9.89 15.04 9.48
CA SER A 172 -10.40 14.65 8.17
C SER A 172 -9.37 15.00 7.11
N LEU A 173 -8.98 14.01 6.29
CA LEU A 173 -7.95 14.15 5.27
C LEU A 173 -8.57 14.39 3.91
N SER A 174 -8.08 15.39 3.18
CA SER A 174 -8.47 15.59 1.78
C SER A 174 -7.62 14.72 0.85
N GLY A 175 -8.27 14.11 -0.13
CA GLY A 175 -7.61 13.41 -1.25
C GLY A 175 -6.91 14.33 -2.27
N GLU A 176 -6.99 15.65 -2.08
CA GLU A 176 -6.32 16.67 -2.89
C GLU A 176 -6.63 16.55 -4.40
N ASP A 177 -5.65 16.85 -5.26
CA ASP A 177 -5.76 16.68 -6.71
C ASP A 177 -5.65 15.22 -7.16
N VAL A 178 -5.19 14.32 -6.27
CA VAL A 178 -5.02 12.89 -6.57
C VAL A 178 -6.34 12.15 -6.52
N LEU A 179 -7.18 12.42 -5.51
CA LEU A 179 -8.53 11.88 -5.35
C LEU A 179 -9.53 13.04 -5.20
N PRO A 180 -9.93 13.70 -6.31
CA PRO A 180 -10.76 14.90 -6.25
C PRO A 180 -12.06 14.69 -5.47
N GLY A 181 -12.26 15.53 -4.44
CA GLY A 181 -13.45 15.51 -3.59
C GLY A 181 -13.51 14.35 -2.59
N PHE A 182 -12.50 13.47 -2.55
CA PHE A 182 -12.41 12.46 -1.50
C PHE A 182 -12.03 13.12 -0.17
N VAL A 183 -12.75 12.75 0.89
CA VAL A 183 -12.43 13.13 2.26
C VAL A 183 -12.54 11.87 3.11
N LEU A 184 -11.48 11.55 3.86
CA LEU A 184 -11.48 10.45 4.80
C LEU A 184 -11.55 11.01 6.22
N ASP A 185 -12.62 10.70 6.94
CA ASP A 185 -12.78 11.09 8.33
C ASP A 185 -12.19 10.01 9.26
N LEU A 186 -11.19 10.39 10.04
CA LEU A 186 -10.48 9.51 10.99
C LEU A 186 -10.85 9.83 12.44
N SER A 187 -11.92 10.57 12.67
CA SER A 187 -12.36 10.97 14.02
C SER A 187 -12.83 9.80 14.90
N SER A 188 -13.20 8.67 14.30
CA SER A 188 -13.71 7.47 14.98
C SER A 188 -12.70 6.34 15.15
N LEU A 189 -11.45 6.54 14.70
CA LEU A 189 -10.45 5.47 14.58
C LEU A 189 -9.65 5.19 15.86
#